data_AF-A0A9D5FUB3-F1
#
_entry.id   AF-A0A9D5FUB3-F1
#
_cell.length_a   1.000
_cell.length_b   1.000
_cell.length_c   1.000
_cell.angle_alpha   90.00
_cell.angle_beta   90.00
_cell.angle_gamma   90.00
#
_symmetry.space_group_name_H-M   'P 1'
#
loop_
_entity.id
_entity.type
_entity.pdbx_description
1 polymer ?
#
loop_
_entity_poly.entity_id
_entity_poly.type
_entity_poly.pdbx_seq_one_letter_code
_entity_poly.pdbx_strand_id
1 'polypeptide(L)'
;MTSFTHAAGKLDENISFEAVKNSPYYTPDVYNQAIRVYQNGGIFVIRANNHVVITDVSIGSANETLITYACDHQATSSEKTIKANKKLKLTALNVKDSVLFTCTSHHASGRLNINYLSVTYQKPASNNVILDESAENNIFSAGPANVTLRRTFNVGAWNTLVLPFKMTSEQIVETFGSHAKIASYTGAIKLADNTYKLQFDTSKKEIMANKPVFIYGITQKSEYKINNVEIKEAEPAIETSDGFNFTGAYHKTVVQRGDWFVSADNKLYQAMGTETIKPFRAVFRPVSNTSNVKAMALSFVADNSTVTTIKSCTDTILPPTDTPLYNLSGQRVNKYYRGIVIQNGKKQLHK
;
A
#
# COMPACT_ATOMS: atom_id res chain seq x y z
N MET A 1 14.99 -23.56 -14.21
CA MET A 1 14.20 -24.67 -13.65
C MET A 1 14.25 -25.87 -14.58
N THR A 2 14.50 -27.06 -14.04
CA THR A 2 14.71 -28.33 -14.78
C THR A 2 13.75 -29.44 -14.33
N SER A 3 12.90 -29.16 -13.34
CA SER A 3 11.91 -30.08 -12.79
C SER A 3 10.72 -29.26 -12.33
N PHE A 4 9.52 -29.73 -12.63
CA PHE A 4 8.26 -29.07 -12.33
C PHE A 4 7.37 -30.01 -11.50
N THR A 5 6.66 -29.45 -10.54
CA THR A 5 5.67 -30.16 -9.71
C THR A 5 4.24 -29.68 -9.95
N HIS A 6 4.07 -28.52 -10.59
CA HIS A 6 2.80 -27.92 -10.93
C HIS A 6 2.83 -27.34 -12.35
N ALA A 7 1.67 -27.27 -13.00
CA ALA A 7 1.53 -26.70 -14.35
C ALA A 7 1.55 -25.15 -14.37
N ALA A 8 1.57 -24.53 -13.20
CA ALA A 8 1.73 -23.09 -13.01
C ALA A 8 2.63 -22.82 -11.80
N GLY A 9 3.33 -21.69 -11.79
CA GLY A 9 4.23 -21.35 -10.71
C GLY A 9 5.02 -20.07 -10.96
N LYS A 10 6.04 -19.87 -10.11
CA LYS A 10 6.97 -18.75 -10.18
C LYS A 10 8.40 -19.27 -10.31
N LEU A 11 9.20 -18.66 -11.19
CA LEU A 11 10.65 -18.85 -11.16
C LEU A 11 11.26 -18.02 -10.04
N ASP A 12 10.77 -16.79 -9.88
CA ASP A 12 11.05 -15.86 -8.78
C ASP A 12 9.89 -14.85 -8.64
N GLU A 13 10.08 -13.78 -7.86
CA GLU A 13 9.08 -12.71 -7.68
C GLU A 13 8.72 -11.97 -8.98
N ASN A 14 9.61 -11.95 -9.98
CA ASN A 14 9.49 -11.19 -11.21
C ASN A 14 8.96 -12.03 -12.37
N ILE A 15 9.18 -13.35 -12.37
CA ILE A 15 8.76 -14.23 -13.46
C ILE A 15 7.84 -15.34 -12.98
N SER A 16 6.64 -15.39 -13.56
CA SER A 16 5.67 -16.46 -13.36
C SER A 16 5.37 -17.20 -14.67
N PHE A 17 4.88 -18.43 -14.56
CA PHE A 17 4.50 -19.23 -15.71
C PHE A 17 3.22 -20.04 -15.46
N GLU A 18 2.54 -20.42 -16.54
CA GLU A 18 1.30 -21.20 -16.49
C GLU A 18 1.06 -21.92 -17.82
N ALA A 19 0.70 -23.20 -17.76
CA ALA A 19 0.12 -23.91 -18.89
C ALA A 19 -1.41 -23.78 -18.87
N VAL A 20 -1.97 -23.25 -19.95
CA VAL A 20 -3.39 -22.91 -20.06
C VAL A 20 -4.13 -23.96 -20.89
N LYS A 21 -5.29 -24.37 -20.40
CA LYS A 21 -6.22 -25.26 -21.10
C LYS A 21 -6.84 -24.53 -22.29
N ASN A 22 -6.59 -25.01 -23.51
CA ASN A 22 -7.17 -24.45 -24.74
C ASN A 22 -8.11 -25.46 -25.47
N SER A 23 -8.55 -26.50 -24.78
CA SER A 23 -9.46 -27.53 -25.31
C SER A 23 -10.30 -28.10 -24.17
N PRO A 24 -11.57 -28.47 -24.37
CA PRO A 24 -12.39 -29.06 -23.30
C PRO A 24 -11.86 -30.42 -22.82
N TYR A 25 -11.14 -31.16 -23.68
CA TYR A 25 -10.77 -32.56 -23.43
C TYR A 25 -9.47 -32.73 -22.64
N TYR A 26 -8.52 -31.80 -22.76
CA TYR A 26 -7.18 -31.99 -22.22
C TYR A 26 -6.75 -30.80 -21.36
N THR A 27 -6.61 -31.05 -20.07
CA THR A 27 -6.07 -30.09 -19.09
C THR A 27 -4.56 -30.29 -18.99
N PRO A 28 -3.73 -29.24 -19.16
CA PRO A 28 -2.30 -29.33 -18.91
C PRO A 28 -2.00 -29.85 -17.50
N ASP A 29 -0.96 -30.67 -17.38
CA ASP A 29 -0.56 -31.28 -16.13
C ASP A 29 0.96 -31.45 -16.06
N VAL A 30 1.44 -32.06 -14.98
CA VAL A 30 2.85 -32.42 -14.84
C VAL A 30 2.97 -33.93 -14.94
N TYR A 31 3.80 -34.38 -15.86
CA TYR A 31 4.12 -35.79 -16.04
C TYR A 31 5.64 -35.96 -16.15
N ASN A 32 6.19 -36.89 -15.36
CA ASN A 32 7.63 -37.13 -15.30
C ASN A 32 8.46 -35.84 -15.11
N GLN A 33 8.03 -34.99 -14.17
CA GLN A 33 8.66 -33.70 -13.85
C GLN A 33 8.68 -32.66 -15.00
N ALA A 34 7.94 -32.89 -16.08
CA ALA A 34 7.77 -31.96 -17.18
C ALA A 34 6.32 -31.45 -17.24
N ILE A 35 6.13 -30.17 -17.58
CA ILE A 35 4.79 -29.62 -17.82
C ILE A 35 4.33 -30.07 -19.21
N ARG A 36 3.23 -30.80 -19.28
CA ARG A 36 2.67 -31.31 -20.52
C ARG A 36 1.64 -30.34 -21.08
N VAL A 37 2.01 -29.70 -22.18
CA VAL A 37 1.13 -28.82 -22.96
C VAL A 37 0.70 -29.57 -24.22
N TYR A 38 -0.61 -29.74 -24.36
CA TYR A 38 -1.18 -30.59 -25.41
C TYR A 38 -1.01 -29.97 -26.79
N GLN A 39 -0.85 -30.84 -27.78
CA GLN A 39 -0.76 -30.50 -29.19
C GLN A 39 -2.08 -29.89 -29.70
N ASN A 40 -2.09 -29.32 -30.93
CA ASN A 40 -3.25 -28.61 -31.50
C ASN A 40 -3.72 -27.40 -30.69
N GLY A 41 -2.79 -26.51 -30.33
CA GLY A 41 -3.11 -25.19 -29.78
C GLY A 41 -3.01 -25.07 -28.26
N GLY A 42 -2.47 -26.07 -27.55
CA GLY A 42 -2.19 -25.90 -26.12
C GLY A 42 -1.22 -24.75 -25.86
N ILE A 43 -1.42 -24.04 -24.75
CA ILE A 43 -0.75 -22.77 -24.47
C ILE A 43 0.14 -22.89 -23.23
N PHE A 44 1.34 -22.31 -23.31
CA PHE A 44 2.20 -22.03 -22.17
C PHE A 44 2.53 -20.55 -22.13
N VAL A 45 2.33 -19.90 -20.98
CA VAL A 45 2.53 -18.47 -20.81
C VAL A 45 3.64 -18.25 -19.80
N ILE A 46 4.57 -17.36 -20.14
CA ILE A 46 5.53 -16.75 -19.21
C ILE A 46 5.10 -15.30 -19.05
N ARG A 47 4.95 -14.83 -17.81
CA ARG A 47 4.56 -13.45 -17.50
C ARG A 47 5.69 -12.71 -16.78
N ALA A 48 5.97 -11.51 -17.25
CA ALA A 48 6.79 -10.53 -16.57
C ALA A 48 5.95 -9.84 -15.49
N ASN A 49 6.47 -9.78 -14.28
CA ASN A 49 5.89 -9.10 -13.14
C ASN A 49 6.86 -8.01 -12.65
N ASN A 50 6.39 -7.11 -11.78
CA ASN A 50 7.20 -6.04 -11.20
C ASN A 50 7.95 -5.20 -12.27
N HIS A 51 7.32 -5.01 -13.43
CA HIS A 51 7.80 -4.17 -14.54
C HIS A 51 9.16 -4.57 -15.12
N VAL A 52 9.60 -5.82 -14.92
CA VAL A 52 10.81 -6.31 -15.58
C VAL A 52 10.57 -6.47 -17.08
N VAL A 53 11.63 -6.32 -17.86
CA VAL A 53 11.63 -6.57 -19.30
C VAL A 53 12.30 -7.91 -19.55
N ILE A 54 11.57 -8.92 -20.01
CA ILE A 54 12.15 -10.19 -20.41
C ILE A 54 12.99 -9.96 -21.66
N THR A 55 14.27 -10.34 -21.57
CA THR A 55 15.29 -10.16 -22.62
C THR A 55 15.66 -11.47 -23.29
N ASP A 56 15.57 -12.59 -22.56
CA ASP A 56 15.84 -13.91 -23.12
C ASP A 56 14.93 -14.97 -22.49
N VAL A 57 14.49 -15.92 -23.32
CA VAL A 57 13.78 -17.12 -22.87
C VAL A 57 14.45 -18.35 -23.47
N SER A 58 14.77 -19.33 -22.63
CA SER A 58 15.19 -20.66 -23.04
C SER A 58 14.19 -21.69 -22.56
N ILE A 59 13.51 -22.34 -23.51
CA ILE A 59 12.51 -23.39 -23.24
C ILE A 59 12.97 -24.70 -23.88
N GLY A 60 12.91 -25.79 -23.11
CA GLY A 60 13.26 -27.14 -23.59
C GLY A 60 12.08 -28.10 -23.52
N SER A 61 12.05 -29.08 -24.41
CA SER A 61 11.03 -30.12 -24.42
C SER A 61 11.61 -31.53 -24.40
N ALA A 62 10.95 -32.45 -23.68
CA ALA A 62 11.38 -33.84 -23.59
C ALA A 62 11.25 -34.61 -24.92
N ASN A 63 10.27 -34.26 -25.76
CA ASN A 63 10.07 -34.83 -27.09
C ASN A 63 10.21 -33.75 -28.17
N GLU A 64 10.31 -34.18 -29.42
CA GLU A 64 10.26 -33.25 -30.55
C GLU A 64 8.86 -32.66 -30.69
N THR A 65 8.77 -31.35 -30.93
CA THR A 65 7.50 -30.63 -31.08
C THR A 65 7.64 -29.41 -31.99
N LEU A 66 6.50 -28.90 -32.46
CA LEU A 66 6.36 -27.66 -33.19
C LEU A 66 5.62 -26.66 -32.32
N ILE A 67 6.17 -25.44 -32.26
CA ILE A 67 5.57 -24.34 -31.52
C ILE A 67 5.57 -23.06 -32.35
N THR A 68 4.70 -22.13 -31.99
CA THR A 68 4.86 -20.71 -32.27
C THR A 68 4.98 -19.93 -30.97
N TYR A 69 5.43 -18.69 -31.05
CA TYR A 69 5.38 -17.78 -29.90
C TYR A 69 4.86 -16.39 -30.27
N ALA A 70 4.29 -15.70 -29.30
CA ALA A 70 3.89 -14.30 -29.39
C ALA A 70 4.37 -13.56 -28.14
N CYS A 71 4.75 -12.30 -28.29
CA CYS A 71 5.21 -11.44 -27.20
C CYS A 71 4.23 -10.26 -27.05
N ASP A 72 3.81 -9.88 -25.84
CA ASP A 72 2.97 -8.70 -25.55
C ASP A 72 1.77 -8.53 -26.51
N HIS A 73 1.07 -9.64 -26.79
CA HIS A 73 -0.06 -9.71 -27.72
C HIS A 73 0.25 -9.28 -29.17
N GLN A 74 1.52 -9.25 -29.56
CA GLN A 74 1.96 -9.00 -30.93
C GLN A 74 1.73 -10.22 -31.84
N ALA A 75 1.99 -10.03 -33.14
CA ALA A 75 1.85 -11.08 -34.15
C ALA A 75 2.64 -12.35 -33.79
N THR A 76 2.00 -13.48 -34.00
CA THR A 76 2.59 -14.81 -33.78
C THR A 76 3.76 -15.07 -34.72
N SER A 77 4.83 -15.67 -34.19
CA SER A 77 5.99 -16.07 -34.96
C SER A 77 5.67 -17.12 -36.02
N SER A 78 6.58 -17.31 -36.98
CA SER A 78 6.61 -18.56 -37.76
C SER A 78 6.77 -19.76 -36.82
N GLU A 79 6.37 -20.95 -37.27
CA GLU A 79 6.64 -22.18 -36.53
C GLU A 79 8.14 -22.38 -36.28
N LYS A 80 8.44 -22.94 -35.10
CA LYS A 80 9.77 -23.32 -34.65
C LYS A 80 9.73 -24.76 -34.16
N THR A 81 10.77 -25.52 -34.48
CA THR A 81 10.95 -26.87 -33.98
C THR A 81 11.79 -26.86 -32.72
N ILE A 82 11.31 -27.56 -31.68
CA ILE A 82 12.15 -27.95 -30.54
C ILE A 82 12.45 -29.44 -30.71
N LYS A 83 13.72 -29.79 -30.97
CA LYS A 83 14.15 -31.20 -31.05
C LYS A 83 14.09 -31.85 -29.67
N ALA A 84 13.89 -33.17 -29.62
CA ALA A 84 13.78 -33.91 -28.36
C ALA A 84 14.98 -33.66 -27.44
N ASN A 85 14.70 -33.28 -26.19
CA ASN A 85 15.66 -32.90 -25.16
C ASN A 85 16.59 -31.73 -25.54
N LYS A 86 16.22 -30.95 -26.55
CA LYS A 86 16.91 -29.70 -26.92
C LYS A 86 16.11 -28.50 -26.44
N LYS A 87 16.75 -27.33 -26.54
CA LYS A 87 16.22 -26.05 -26.09
C LYS A 87 16.10 -25.11 -27.27
N LEU A 88 14.97 -24.42 -27.35
CA LEU A 88 14.84 -23.21 -28.15
C LEU A 88 15.29 -22.02 -27.29
N LYS A 89 16.15 -21.17 -27.84
CA LYS A 89 16.53 -19.90 -27.24
C LYS A 89 15.94 -18.75 -28.04
N LEU A 90 15.23 -17.87 -27.36
CA LEU A 90 14.81 -16.57 -27.84
C LEU A 90 15.66 -15.51 -27.12
N THR A 91 16.29 -14.62 -27.87
CA THR A 91 17.24 -13.63 -27.35
C THR A 91 16.90 -12.24 -27.86
N ALA A 92 17.45 -11.20 -27.23
CA ALA A 92 17.21 -9.80 -27.62
C ALA A 92 15.71 -9.44 -27.66
N LEU A 93 14.95 -10.03 -26.75
CA LEU A 93 13.54 -9.73 -26.56
C LEU A 93 13.36 -8.39 -25.82
N ASN A 94 12.18 -7.80 -25.98
CA ASN A 94 11.74 -6.61 -25.25
C ASN A 94 10.29 -6.80 -24.82
N VAL A 95 10.05 -7.75 -23.92
CA VAL A 95 8.71 -8.16 -23.49
C VAL A 95 8.40 -7.64 -22.10
N LYS A 96 7.32 -6.87 -21.97
CA LYS A 96 6.91 -6.18 -20.73
C LYS A 96 5.75 -6.86 -20.00
N ASP A 97 5.00 -7.70 -20.70
CA ASP A 97 3.85 -8.41 -20.15
C ASP A 97 4.03 -9.92 -20.25
N SER A 98 4.08 -10.49 -21.46
CA SER A 98 4.06 -11.95 -21.58
C SER A 98 4.67 -12.51 -22.85
N VAL A 99 5.26 -13.71 -22.73
CA VAL A 99 5.63 -14.59 -23.85
C VAL A 99 4.68 -15.79 -23.85
N LEU A 100 3.88 -15.89 -24.91
CA LEU A 100 2.94 -16.98 -25.14
C LEU A 100 3.55 -17.99 -26.10
N PHE A 101 3.69 -19.25 -25.69
CA PHE A 101 4.05 -20.37 -26.56
C PHE A 101 2.80 -21.18 -26.89
N THR A 102 2.57 -21.47 -28.17
CA THR A 102 1.47 -22.32 -28.63
C THR A 102 2.04 -23.58 -29.25
N CYS A 103 1.60 -24.75 -28.79
CA CYS A 103 1.98 -26.04 -29.34
C CYS A 103 1.18 -26.32 -30.62
N THR A 104 1.82 -26.25 -31.79
CA THR A 104 1.15 -26.37 -33.10
C THR A 104 1.27 -27.76 -33.73
N SER A 105 2.01 -28.68 -33.12
CA SER A 105 2.09 -30.06 -33.61
C SER A 105 0.71 -30.70 -33.78
N HIS A 106 0.56 -31.50 -34.84
CA HIS A 106 -0.64 -32.29 -35.12
C HIS A 106 -0.50 -33.78 -34.74
N HIS A 107 0.70 -34.21 -34.33
CA HIS A 107 0.96 -35.58 -33.90
C HIS A 107 0.76 -35.73 -32.40
N ALA A 108 0.17 -36.85 -31.96
CA ALA A 108 -0.07 -37.16 -30.55
C ALA A 108 1.22 -37.21 -29.71
N SER A 109 2.35 -37.59 -30.32
CA SER A 109 3.67 -37.60 -29.71
C SER A 109 4.35 -36.23 -29.66
N GLY A 110 3.83 -35.23 -30.39
CA GLY A 110 4.44 -33.90 -30.52
C GLY A 110 3.94 -32.88 -29.50
N ARG A 111 3.58 -33.32 -28.28
CA ARG A 111 3.21 -32.43 -27.17
C ARG A 111 4.38 -31.53 -26.78
N LEU A 112 4.12 -30.35 -26.24
CA LEU A 112 5.18 -29.56 -25.63
C LEU A 112 5.34 -30.01 -24.16
N ASN A 113 6.20 -31.00 -23.94
CA ASN A 113 6.55 -31.49 -22.59
C ASN A 113 7.73 -30.70 -22.05
N ILE A 114 7.48 -29.59 -21.35
CA ILE A 114 8.48 -28.63 -20.91
C ILE A 114 9.30 -29.22 -19.77
N ASN A 115 10.56 -29.55 -20.04
CA ASN A 115 11.51 -30.10 -19.06
C ASN A 115 12.62 -29.11 -18.69
N TYR A 116 12.60 -27.92 -19.29
CA TYR A 116 13.55 -26.86 -19.00
C TYR A 116 12.92 -25.49 -19.24
N LEU A 117 13.08 -24.59 -18.29
CA LEU A 117 12.74 -23.18 -18.44
C LEU A 117 13.81 -22.30 -17.77
N SER A 118 14.30 -21.32 -18.51
CA SER A 118 15.14 -20.24 -17.99
C SER A 118 14.72 -18.93 -18.67
N VAL A 119 14.62 -17.88 -17.88
CA VAL A 119 14.19 -16.55 -18.32
C VAL A 119 15.20 -15.54 -17.79
N THR A 120 15.70 -14.68 -18.67
CA THR A 120 16.54 -13.54 -18.32
C THR A 120 15.72 -12.28 -18.50
N TYR A 121 15.85 -11.35 -17.55
CA TYR A 121 15.10 -10.11 -17.57
C TYR A 121 15.94 -8.95 -17.05
N GLN A 122 15.60 -7.75 -17.47
CA GLN A 122 16.13 -6.50 -16.97
C GLN A 122 15.12 -5.88 -16.02
N LYS A 123 15.57 -5.49 -14.83
CA LYS A 123 14.75 -4.66 -13.95
C LYS A 123 14.64 -3.26 -14.59
N PRO A 124 13.52 -2.53 -14.40
CA PRO A 124 13.43 -1.16 -14.86
C PRO A 124 14.58 -0.33 -14.28
N ALA A 125 15.03 0.69 -15.02
CA ALA A 125 15.91 1.70 -14.48
C ALA A 125 15.15 2.46 -13.39
N SER A 126 15.22 1.98 -12.15
CA SER A 126 14.49 2.55 -11.03
C SER A 126 15.17 3.84 -10.58
N ASN A 127 14.44 4.95 -10.61
CA ASN A 127 14.88 6.17 -9.94
C ASN A 127 15.03 5.90 -8.44
N ASN A 128 16.10 6.40 -7.83
CA ASN A 128 16.24 6.33 -6.38
C ASN A 128 15.57 7.58 -5.79
N VAL A 129 14.46 7.38 -5.09
CA VAL A 129 13.66 8.47 -4.51
C VAL A 129 13.80 8.43 -3.00
N ILE A 130 14.08 9.59 -2.40
CA ILE A 130 14.10 9.75 -0.94
C ILE A 130 12.84 10.50 -0.53
N LEU A 131 12.07 9.89 0.35
CA LEU A 131 10.89 10.48 0.98
C LEU A 131 11.26 10.78 2.44
N ASP A 132 11.46 12.04 2.78
CA ASP A 132 12.01 12.47 4.06
C ASP A 132 11.04 13.37 4.83
N GLU A 133 10.66 12.94 6.04
CA GLU A 133 9.77 13.72 6.91
C GLU A 133 10.39 15.00 7.48
N SER A 134 11.70 15.17 7.35
CA SER A 134 12.41 16.37 7.77
C SER A 134 12.61 17.37 6.62
N ALA A 135 12.38 16.95 5.37
CA ALA A 135 12.43 17.84 4.22
C ALA A 135 11.25 18.83 4.27
N GLU A 136 11.54 20.10 3.99
CA GLU A 136 10.49 21.13 3.85
C GLU A 136 9.58 20.79 2.66
N ASN A 137 10.17 20.32 1.55
CA ASN A 137 9.44 19.83 0.38
C ASN A 137 9.97 18.50 -0.13
N ASN A 138 9.08 17.51 -0.29
CA ASN A 138 9.41 16.26 -0.97
C ASN A 138 9.03 16.36 -2.45
N ILE A 139 9.97 16.06 -3.34
CA ILE A 139 9.75 16.07 -4.79
C ILE A 139 10.05 14.67 -5.33
N PHE A 140 9.14 14.15 -6.13
CA PHE A 140 9.25 12.85 -6.77
C PHE A 140 8.46 12.87 -8.09
N SER A 141 8.92 12.10 -9.07
CA SER A 141 8.27 11.99 -10.37
C SER A 141 7.57 10.64 -10.51
N ALA A 142 6.51 10.61 -11.32
CA ALA A 142 5.83 9.36 -11.65
C ALA A 142 6.77 8.33 -12.32
N GLY A 143 6.52 7.05 -12.07
CA GLY A 143 7.25 5.94 -12.68
C GLY A 143 7.91 4.99 -11.67
N PRO A 144 8.69 4.01 -12.18
CA PRO A 144 9.32 2.99 -11.37
C PRO A 144 10.45 3.57 -10.52
N ALA A 145 10.47 3.23 -9.23
CA ALA A 145 11.43 3.74 -8.27
C ALA A 145 11.81 2.72 -7.20
N ASN A 146 13.01 2.92 -6.65
CA ASN A 146 13.40 2.38 -5.36
C ASN A 146 13.33 3.53 -4.35
N VAL A 147 12.48 3.37 -3.34
CA VAL A 147 12.18 4.41 -2.37
C VAL A 147 12.95 4.16 -1.08
N THR A 148 13.56 5.21 -0.56
CA THR A 148 14.02 5.29 0.83
C THR A 148 13.10 6.21 1.59
N LEU A 149 12.28 5.67 2.49
CA LEU A 149 11.45 6.44 3.40
C LEU A 149 12.21 6.70 4.70
N ARG A 150 12.44 7.97 5.01
CA ARG A 150 12.98 8.47 6.28
C ARG A 150 11.85 9.04 7.10
N ARG A 151 11.37 8.23 8.04
CA ARG A 151 10.21 8.58 8.85
C ARG A 151 10.30 7.96 10.23
N THR A 152 10.06 8.78 11.25
CA THR A 152 9.93 8.34 12.63
C THR A 152 8.47 7.93 12.90
N PHE A 153 8.26 6.69 13.33
CA PHE A 153 6.97 6.23 13.83
C PHE A 153 6.94 6.20 15.36
N ASN A 154 5.78 6.45 15.93
CA ASN A 154 5.53 6.26 17.36
C ASN A 154 5.31 4.76 17.63
N VAL A 155 6.31 4.10 18.22
CA VAL A 155 6.24 2.67 18.57
C VAL A 155 5.17 2.47 19.65
N GLY A 156 4.35 1.43 19.51
CA GLY A 156 3.26 1.15 20.46
C GLY A 156 2.05 2.08 20.33
N ALA A 157 2.01 2.93 19.30
CA ALA A 157 0.88 3.81 18.98
C ALA A 157 0.49 3.70 17.51
N TRP A 158 -0.76 4.07 17.21
CA TRP A 158 -1.20 4.23 15.83
C TRP A 158 -0.55 5.46 15.21
N ASN A 159 -0.17 5.34 13.94
CA ASN A 159 0.42 6.42 13.15
C ASN A 159 -0.39 6.59 11.85
N THR A 160 -0.49 7.81 11.32
CA THR A 160 -1.10 8.05 10.00
C THR A 160 -0.05 8.03 8.91
N LEU A 161 -0.27 7.39 7.77
CA LEU A 161 0.70 7.26 6.68
C LEU A 161 0.04 7.53 5.34
N VAL A 162 0.67 8.35 4.51
CA VAL A 162 0.34 8.49 3.10
C VAL A 162 1.61 8.34 2.26
N LEU A 163 1.54 7.57 1.18
CA LEU A 163 2.68 7.29 0.29
C LEU A 163 2.25 7.50 -1.17
N PRO A 164 3.15 7.97 -2.05
CA PRO A 164 2.81 8.21 -3.45
C PRO A 164 2.84 6.94 -4.30
N PHE A 165 2.77 5.77 -3.69
CA PHE A 165 2.79 4.47 -4.36
C PHE A 165 1.98 3.47 -3.55
N LYS A 166 1.58 2.38 -4.20
CA LYS A 166 0.88 1.27 -3.54
C LYS A 166 1.88 0.31 -2.91
N MET A 167 1.47 -0.38 -1.84
CA MET A 167 2.21 -1.49 -1.25
C MET A 167 1.30 -2.69 -1.01
N THR A 168 1.77 -3.89 -1.35
CA THR A 168 1.10 -5.15 -1.02
C THR A 168 1.33 -5.56 0.44
N SER A 169 0.57 -6.53 0.94
CA SER A 169 0.74 -7.07 2.28
C SER A 169 2.15 -7.60 2.53
N GLU A 170 2.76 -8.25 1.53
CA GLU A 170 4.11 -8.78 1.60
C GLU A 170 5.13 -7.64 1.75
N GLN A 171 5.02 -6.61 0.90
CA GLN A 171 5.90 -5.43 0.96
C GLN A 171 5.78 -4.70 2.30
N ILE A 172 4.56 -4.60 2.87
CA ILE A 172 4.33 -3.98 4.17
C ILE A 172 5.04 -4.76 5.28
N VAL A 173 4.90 -6.09 5.30
CA VAL A 173 5.54 -6.95 6.30
C VAL A 173 7.07 -6.89 6.18
N GLU A 174 7.60 -6.94 4.97
CA GLU A 174 9.04 -6.84 4.71
C GLU A 174 9.60 -5.48 5.15
N THR A 175 8.88 -4.40 4.83
CA THR A 175 9.32 -3.03 5.11
C THR A 175 9.21 -2.69 6.60
N PHE A 176 8.01 -2.86 7.18
CA PHE A 176 7.64 -2.37 8.51
C PHE A 176 7.64 -3.45 9.60
N GLY A 177 7.76 -4.73 9.25
CA GLY A 177 7.84 -5.86 10.18
C GLY A 177 6.57 -6.72 10.22
N SER A 178 6.70 -7.94 10.74
CA SER A 178 5.63 -8.97 10.76
C SER A 178 4.40 -8.60 11.58
N HIS A 179 4.52 -7.66 12.52
CA HIS A 179 3.41 -7.17 13.34
C HIS A 179 2.73 -5.92 12.76
N ALA A 180 3.17 -5.46 11.58
CA ALA A 180 2.58 -4.29 10.94
C ALA A 180 1.10 -4.54 10.61
N LYS A 181 0.24 -3.59 11.02
CA LYS A 181 -1.20 -3.59 10.74
C LYS A 181 -1.55 -2.33 9.98
N ILE A 182 -2.43 -2.46 8.98
CA ILE A 182 -3.00 -1.33 8.22
C ILE A 182 -4.48 -1.22 8.55
N ALA A 183 -4.97 0.01 8.64
CA ALA A 183 -6.38 0.33 8.77
C ALA A 183 -6.73 1.45 7.79
N SER A 184 -7.57 1.15 6.80
CA SER A 184 -8.00 2.09 5.75
C SER A 184 -9.27 2.79 6.15
N TYR A 185 -9.33 4.13 6.01
CA TYR A 185 -10.51 4.89 6.41
C TYR A 185 -11.71 4.58 5.51
N THR A 186 -12.87 4.30 6.11
CA THR A 186 -14.12 4.01 5.38
C THR A 186 -15.24 4.99 5.67
N GLY A 187 -15.04 5.91 6.62
CA GLY A 187 -15.94 7.01 6.90
C GLY A 187 -16.17 7.25 8.39
N ALA A 188 -17.21 8.00 8.74
CA ALA A 188 -17.60 8.24 10.12
C ALA A 188 -19.11 8.04 10.32
N ILE A 189 -19.47 7.55 11.50
CA ILE A 189 -20.87 7.46 11.95
C ILE A 189 -21.10 8.53 13.01
N LYS A 190 -22.13 9.34 12.83
CA LYS A 190 -22.64 10.24 13.86
C LYS A 190 -23.42 9.42 14.90
N LEU A 191 -23.05 9.58 16.17
CA LEU A 191 -23.71 8.95 17.30
C LEU A 191 -24.83 9.85 17.87
N ALA A 192 -25.73 9.26 18.67
CA ALA A 192 -26.90 9.95 19.22
C ALA A 192 -26.54 11.14 20.14
N ASP A 193 -25.36 11.11 20.76
CA ASP A 193 -24.82 12.17 21.62
C ASP A 193 -24.10 13.30 20.83
N ASN A 194 -24.24 13.32 19.50
CA ASN A 194 -23.54 14.20 18.56
C ASN A 194 -22.01 14.03 18.53
N THR A 195 -21.48 12.92 19.03
CA THR A 195 -20.09 12.53 18.77
C THR A 195 -19.97 11.75 17.47
N TYR A 196 -18.74 11.54 17.00
CA TYR A 196 -18.46 10.75 15.81
C TYR A 196 -17.58 9.55 16.13
N LYS A 197 -17.94 8.43 15.51
CA LYS A 197 -17.16 7.21 15.48
C LYS A 197 -16.52 7.06 14.11
N LEU A 198 -15.19 7.14 14.03
CA LEU A 198 -14.48 6.88 12.78
C LEU A 198 -14.44 5.37 12.49
N GLN A 199 -14.62 5.01 11.22
CA GLN A 199 -14.65 3.64 10.73
C GLN A 199 -13.43 3.35 9.85
N PHE A 200 -12.92 2.13 10.01
CA PHE A 200 -11.76 1.65 9.26
C PHE A 200 -11.97 0.20 8.84
N ASP A 201 -11.45 -0.13 7.66
CA ASP A 201 -11.29 -1.49 7.16
C ASP A 201 -9.87 -1.99 7.48
N THR A 202 -9.78 -3.07 8.25
CA THR A 202 -8.52 -3.76 8.58
C THR A 202 -8.37 -5.09 7.86
N SER A 203 -9.37 -5.51 7.07
CA SER A 203 -9.36 -6.79 6.35
C SER A 203 -8.34 -6.77 5.20
N LYS A 204 -8.10 -5.59 4.62
CA LYS A 204 -7.12 -5.37 3.56
C LYS A 204 -5.81 -4.85 4.14
N LYS A 205 -4.78 -5.68 4.06
CA LYS A 205 -3.40 -5.31 4.41
C LYS A 205 -2.68 -4.71 3.21
N GLU A 206 -3.20 -3.61 2.68
CA GLU A 206 -2.62 -2.92 1.53
C GLU A 206 -2.55 -1.41 1.76
N ILE A 207 -1.59 -0.75 1.12
CA ILE A 207 -1.53 0.70 1.02
C ILE A 207 -1.82 1.06 -0.42
N MET A 208 -2.77 1.97 -0.63
CA MET A 208 -3.07 2.50 -1.96
C MET A 208 -2.33 3.82 -2.17
N ALA A 209 -1.80 4.01 -3.39
CA ALA A 209 -1.08 5.24 -3.73
C ALA A 209 -1.95 6.48 -3.46
N ASN A 210 -1.34 7.50 -2.86
CA ASN A 210 -1.93 8.79 -2.51
C ASN A 210 -3.07 8.72 -1.48
N LYS A 211 -3.42 7.54 -0.94
CA LYS A 211 -4.48 7.41 0.06
C LYS A 211 -3.91 7.31 1.47
N PRO A 212 -4.34 8.15 2.42
CA PRO A 212 -3.89 8.04 3.79
C PRO A 212 -4.48 6.80 4.48
N VAL A 213 -3.67 6.16 5.31
CA VAL A 213 -4.03 4.99 6.13
C VAL A 213 -3.56 5.18 7.57
N PHE A 214 -4.05 4.34 8.46
CA PHE A 214 -3.44 4.09 9.76
C PHE A 214 -2.49 2.90 9.69
N ILE A 215 -1.37 2.99 10.42
CA ILE A 215 -0.39 1.93 10.57
C ILE A 215 0.02 1.75 12.04
N TYR A 216 0.14 0.51 12.49
CA TYR A 216 0.55 0.11 13.85
C TYR A 216 1.54 -1.04 13.80
N GLY A 217 2.27 -1.28 14.90
CA GLY A 217 3.13 -2.47 15.06
C GLY A 217 4.41 -2.42 14.23
N ILE A 218 4.83 -1.22 13.85
CA ILE A 218 6.05 -0.99 13.06
C ILE A 218 7.29 -1.31 13.90
N THR A 219 8.23 -2.03 13.29
CA THR A 219 9.61 -2.13 13.77
C THR A 219 10.35 -0.86 13.37
N GLN A 220 10.77 -0.07 14.36
CA GLN A 220 11.44 1.22 14.11
C GLN A 220 12.79 1.02 13.42
N LYS A 221 13.04 1.79 12.36
CA LYS A 221 14.31 1.84 11.61
C LYS A 221 14.67 3.30 11.34
N SER A 222 15.93 3.60 11.09
CA SER A 222 16.35 4.93 10.61
C SER A 222 15.86 5.21 9.19
N GLU A 223 15.82 4.17 8.35
CA GLU A 223 15.33 4.21 6.98
C GLU A 223 14.55 2.93 6.65
N TYR A 224 13.54 3.08 5.79
CA TYR A 224 12.76 2.00 5.21
C TYR A 224 13.04 1.95 3.72
N LYS A 225 13.57 0.83 3.22
CA LYS A 225 13.84 0.62 1.78
C LYS A 225 12.66 -0.13 1.17
N ILE A 226 12.05 0.45 0.14
CA ILE A 226 10.95 -0.14 -0.60
C ILE A 226 11.35 -0.18 -2.07
N ASN A 227 11.61 -1.37 -2.60
CA ASN A 227 12.12 -1.53 -3.96
C ASN A 227 10.98 -1.80 -4.95
N ASN A 228 11.20 -1.43 -6.21
CA ASN A 228 10.32 -1.74 -7.34
C ASN A 228 8.87 -1.27 -7.13
N VAL A 229 8.68 -0.02 -6.67
CA VAL A 229 7.36 0.60 -6.58
C VAL A 229 7.11 1.50 -7.78
N GLU A 230 5.83 1.67 -8.12
CA GLU A 230 5.39 2.63 -9.12
C GLU A 230 4.89 3.90 -8.40
N ILE A 231 5.67 4.98 -8.50
CA ILE A 231 5.26 6.28 -7.98
C ILE A 231 4.17 6.85 -8.87
N LYS A 232 3.08 7.28 -8.23
CA LYS A 232 2.00 8.07 -8.82
C LYS A 232 2.08 9.49 -8.31
N GLU A 233 2.69 10.36 -9.11
CA GLU A 233 2.76 11.78 -8.83
C GLU A 233 1.36 12.41 -8.84
N ALA A 234 0.86 12.72 -7.65
CA ALA A 234 -0.36 13.48 -7.41
C ALA A 234 -0.36 14.01 -5.97
N GLU A 235 -1.25 14.94 -5.66
CA GLU A 235 -1.54 15.30 -4.28
C GLU A 235 -2.21 14.13 -3.53
N PRO A 236 -2.03 14.04 -2.20
CA PRO A 236 -2.78 13.09 -1.37
C PRO A 236 -4.28 13.20 -1.61
N ALA A 237 -4.93 12.07 -1.83
CA ALA A 237 -6.36 11.99 -1.94
C ALA A 237 -7.03 12.44 -0.63
N ILE A 238 -8.13 13.18 -0.77
CA ILE A 238 -9.01 13.54 0.33
C ILE A 238 -10.12 12.49 0.38
N GLU A 239 -10.03 11.56 1.34
CA GLU A 239 -11.09 10.58 1.55
C GLU A 239 -12.24 11.26 2.30
N THR A 240 -13.29 11.61 1.55
CA THR A 240 -14.45 12.35 2.06
C THR A 240 -15.51 11.38 2.56
N SER A 241 -16.00 11.57 3.77
CA SER A 241 -17.23 10.93 4.24
C SER A 241 -18.09 11.95 4.99
N ASP A 242 -19.32 11.56 5.28
CA ASP A 242 -20.13 12.29 6.26
C ASP A 242 -19.33 12.46 7.55
N GLY A 243 -19.26 13.69 8.04
CA GLY A 243 -18.53 14.05 9.24
C GLY A 243 -17.10 14.52 9.00
N PHE A 244 -16.21 13.67 8.44
CA PHE A 244 -14.78 13.96 8.38
C PHE A 244 -14.14 13.55 7.06
N ASN A 245 -13.21 14.39 6.61
CA ASN A 245 -12.27 14.09 5.54
C ASN A 245 -10.97 13.55 6.14
N PHE A 246 -10.40 12.49 5.58
CA PHE A 246 -9.05 12.05 5.94
C PHE A 246 -8.05 12.55 4.89
N THR A 247 -7.18 13.47 5.29
CA THR A 247 -6.32 14.25 4.37
C THR A 247 -4.85 14.03 4.69
N GLY A 248 -4.09 13.50 3.72
CA GLY A 248 -2.63 13.34 3.81
C GLY A 248 -1.85 14.59 3.42
N ALA A 249 -0.54 14.58 3.67
CA ALA A 249 0.39 15.63 3.23
C ALA A 249 1.74 15.03 2.82
N TYR A 250 2.32 15.48 1.69
CA TYR A 250 3.72 15.18 1.29
C TYR A 250 4.73 16.26 1.70
N HIS A 251 4.22 17.35 2.25
CA HIS A 251 4.98 18.50 2.69
C HIS A 251 4.64 18.80 4.14
N LYS A 252 5.42 19.68 4.75
CA LYS A 252 5.07 20.23 6.06
C LYS A 252 3.83 21.12 5.89
N THR A 253 2.79 20.80 6.64
CA THR A 253 1.48 21.46 6.50
C THR A 253 1.02 22.01 7.82
N VAL A 254 0.63 23.29 7.85
CA VAL A 254 -0.10 23.89 8.98
C VAL A 254 -1.50 23.30 8.99
N VAL A 255 -1.86 22.64 10.09
CA VAL A 255 -3.20 22.06 10.24
C VAL A 255 -4.21 23.16 10.51
N GLN A 256 -5.46 22.94 10.10
CA GLN A 256 -6.54 23.90 10.32
C GLN A 256 -7.09 23.78 11.73
N ARG A 257 -7.63 24.88 12.26
CA ARG A 257 -8.35 24.83 13.53
C ARG A 257 -9.52 23.86 13.40
N GLY A 258 -9.60 22.91 14.32
CA GLY A 258 -10.63 21.87 14.32
C GLY A 258 -10.21 20.56 13.64
N ASP A 259 -9.07 20.53 12.91
CA ASP A 259 -8.49 19.27 12.43
C ASP A 259 -8.11 18.38 13.61
N TRP A 260 -8.21 17.07 13.44
CA TRP A 260 -7.82 16.08 14.44
C TRP A 260 -6.61 15.28 13.97
N PHE A 261 -5.62 15.13 14.85
CA PHE A 261 -4.39 14.40 14.58
C PHE A 261 -4.05 13.44 15.72
N VAL A 262 -3.27 12.41 15.38
CA VAL A 262 -2.88 11.34 16.31
C VAL A 262 -1.53 11.70 16.91
N SER A 263 -1.45 11.60 18.24
CA SER A 263 -0.22 11.88 18.99
C SER A 263 0.49 10.59 19.42
N ALA A 264 1.72 10.74 19.91
CA ALA A 264 2.59 9.64 20.34
C ALA A 264 2.03 8.85 21.54
N ASP A 265 1.15 9.45 22.33
CA ASP A 265 0.46 8.78 23.45
C ASP A 265 -0.78 7.97 23.01
N ASN A 266 -0.92 7.74 21.69
CA ASN A 266 -2.00 6.99 21.08
C ASN A 266 -3.40 7.60 21.31
N LYS A 267 -3.48 8.93 21.38
CA LYS A 267 -4.74 9.70 21.46
C LYS A 267 -4.92 10.64 20.27
N LEU A 268 -6.18 11.04 20.06
CA LEU A 268 -6.53 12.13 19.15
C LEU A 268 -6.53 13.48 19.87
N TYR A 269 -5.98 14.49 19.20
CA TYR A 269 -5.99 15.89 19.61
C TYR A 269 -6.61 16.76 18.54
N GLN A 270 -7.38 17.76 18.95
CA GLN A 270 -7.92 18.77 18.06
C GLN A 270 -6.94 19.94 17.94
N ALA A 271 -6.65 20.35 16.72
CA ALA A 271 -5.74 21.43 16.41
C ALA A 271 -6.38 22.80 16.64
N MET A 272 -5.57 23.75 17.10
CA MET A 272 -5.92 25.16 17.24
C MET A 272 -5.67 25.98 15.96
N GLY A 273 -5.04 25.37 14.95
CA GLY A 273 -4.77 26.00 13.66
C GLY A 273 -3.37 26.60 13.54
N THR A 274 -2.48 26.27 14.47
CA THR A 274 -1.09 26.77 14.53
C THR A 274 -0.07 25.65 14.49
N GLU A 275 -0.52 24.43 14.78
CA GLU A 275 0.27 23.22 14.77
C GLU A 275 0.65 22.85 13.34
N THR A 276 1.74 22.11 13.20
CA THR A 276 2.18 21.58 11.90
C THR A 276 2.28 20.08 11.96
N ILE A 277 1.89 19.43 10.86
CA ILE A 277 2.23 18.03 10.62
C ILE A 277 3.40 17.95 9.67
N LYS A 278 4.34 17.06 9.98
CA LYS A 278 5.45 16.70 9.08
C LYS A 278 4.93 15.91 7.86
N PRO A 279 5.67 15.89 6.74
CA PRO A 279 5.37 15.05 5.59
C PRO A 279 4.99 13.60 5.91
N PHE A 280 4.25 13.01 4.97
CA PHE A 280 3.74 11.64 4.95
C PHE A 280 2.74 11.32 6.05
N ARG A 281 2.25 12.32 6.79
CA ARG A 281 1.20 12.19 7.81
C ARG A 281 -0.15 12.63 7.27
N ALA A 282 -1.20 12.33 8.01
CA ALA A 282 -2.56 12.73 7.69
C ALA A 282 -3.35 13.19 8.94
N VAL A 283 -4.39 13.97 8.71
CA VAL A 283 -5.34 14.50 9.69
C VAL A 283 -6.79 14.23 9.30
N PHE A 284 -7.67 14.21 10.30
CA PHE A 284 -9.13 14.19 10.09
C PHE A 284 -9.66 15.61 10.14
N ARG A 285 -10.20 16.10 9.03
CA ARG A 285 -10.77 17.44 8.91
C ARG A 285 -12.30 17.37 8.99
N PRO A 286 -12.95 18.09 9.91
CA PRO A 286 -14.41 18.17 9.95
C PRO A 286 -14.97 18.74 8.64
N VAL A 287 -16.06 18.17 8.14
CA VAL A 287 -16.87 18.79 7.07
C VAL A 287 -17.72 19.90 7.72
N SER A 288 -17.98 21.02 7.03
CA SER A 288 -18.44 22.32 7.59
C SER A 288 -19.67 22.32 8.52
N ASN A 289 -20.47 21.26 8.54
CA ASN A 289 -21.59 21.04 9.47
C ASN A 289 -21.18 20.37 10.81
N THR A 290 -19.91 20.06 11.02
CA THR A 290 -19.39 19.30 12.17
C THR A 290 -18.28 20.00 12.95
N SER A 291 -18.01 21.28 12.67
CA SER A 291 -16.93 22.08 13.28
C SER A 291 -17.01 22.20 14.81
N ASN A 292 -18.17 21.88 15.41
CA ASN A 292 -18.46 21.97 16.85
C ASN A 292 -18.49 20.60 17.59
N VAL A 293 -17.88 19.56 17.01
CA VAL A 293 -17.86 18.22 17.64
C VAL A 293 -17.03 18.22 18.91
N LYS A 294 -17.65 17.81 20.04
CA LYS A 294 -17.07 17.85 21.39
C LYS A 294 -16.08 16.72 21.68
N ALA A 295 -16.20 15.58 21.01
CA ALA A 295 -15.30 14.43 21.18
C ALA A 295 -15.40 13.48 19.98
N MET A 296 -14.28 12.81 19.67
CA MET A 296 -14.20 11.74 18.68
C MET A 296 -13.76 10.43 19.34
N ALA A 297 -14.37 9.32 18.93
CA ALA A 297 -13.91 7.99 19.31
C ALA A 297 -13.50 7.22 18.06
N LEU A 298 -12.33 6.60 18.12
CA LEU A 298 -11.85 5.65 17.12
C LEU A 298 -11.98 4.27 17.73
N SER A 299 -12.64 3.35 17.02
CA SER A 299 -12.60 1.94 17.37
C SER A 299 -12.14 1.15 16.16
N PHE A 300 -11.09 0.36 16.34
CA PHE A 300 -10.70 -0.64 15.36
C PHE A 300 -11.27 -1.99 15.83
N VAL A 301 -12.02 -2.67 14.96
CA VAL A 301 -12.38 -4.07 15.19
C VAL A 301 -11.28 -4.91 14.53
N ALA A 302 -10.37 -5.47 15.33
CA ALA A 302 -9.42 -6.44 14.81
C ALA A 302 -10.09 -7.81 14.66
N ASP A 303 -9.67 -8.59 13.67
CA ASP A 303 -10.18 -9.95 13.35
C ASP A 303 -10.09 -10.98 14.51
N ASN A 304 -9.54 -10.60 15.67
CA ASN A 304 -9.38 -11.46 16.85
C ASN A 304 -10.10 -10.93 18.10
N SER A 305 -11.17 -10.14 17.94
CA SER A 305 -12.04 -9.66 19.03
C SER A 305 -11.41 -8.69 20.03
N THR A 306 -10.13 -8.32 19.87
CA THR A 306 -9.52 -7.26 20.68
C THR A 306 -9.73 -5.89 20.03
N VAL A 307 -10.61 -5.07 20.62
CA VAL A 307 -10.79 -3.68 20.19
C VAL A 307 -9.58 -2.87 20.66
N THR A 308 -8.84 -2.29 19.72
CA THR A 308 -7.96 -1.17 20.07
C THR A 308 -8.80 0.09 19.98
N THR A 309 -9.03 0.75 21.12
CA THR A 309 -9.82 1.98 21.18
C THR A 309 -8.85 3.15 21.20
N ILE A 310 -8.95 4.06 20.23
CA ILE A 310 -8.32 5.38 20.37
C ILE A 310 -9.38 6.33 20.93
N LYS A 311 -9.09 6.90 22.11
CA LYS A 311 -9.93 7.87 22.80
C LYS A 311 -9.46 9.29 22.45
N SER A 312 -10.40 10.22 22.29
CA SER A 312 -10.08 11.66 22.23
C SER A 312 -9.50 12.14 23.56
N CYS A 313 -8.47 12.97 23.50
CA CYS A 313 -7.99 13.72 24.66
C CYS A 313 -8.75 15.05 24.72
N THR A 314 -9.88 15.07 25.43
CA THR A 314 -10.69 16.29 25.62
C THR A 314 -10.14 17.23 26.68
N ASP A 315 -9.06 16.84 27.38
CA ASP A 315 -8.47 17.60 28.49
C ASP A 315 -7.62 18.81 28.06
N THR A 316 -7.41 18.99 26.76
CA THR A 316 -6.67 20.14 26.20
C THR A 316 -7.45 20.83 25.09
N ILE A 317 -8.64 21.36 25.41
CA ILE A 317 -8.91 22.72 24.90
C ILE A 317 -8.17 23.62 25.88
N LEU A 318 -6.91 23.96 25.58
CA LEU A 318 -6.31 25.14 26.19
C LEU A 318 -7.29 26.28 25.89
N PRO A 319 -7.89 26.91 26.92
CA PRO A 319 -8.75 28.05 26.69
C PRO A 319 -8.01 29.04 25.79
N PRO A 320 -8.66 29.67 24.80
CA PRO A 320 -8.08 30.88 24.23
C PRO A 320 -7.67 31.76 25.40
N THR A 321 -6.41 32.20 25.42
CA THR A 321 -5.76 32.92 26.55
C THR A 321 -6.39 34.28 26.83
N ASP A 322 -7.59 34.54 26.32
CA ASP A 322 -8.34 35.79 26.39
C ASP A 322 -9.75 35.61 27.00
N THR A 323 -10.06 34.43 27.55
CA THR A 323 -11.31 34.26 28.30
C THR A 323 -11.30 35.16 29.56
N PRO A 324 -12.32 36.03 29.74
CA PRO A 324 -12.45 36.86 30.93
C PRO A 324 -12.43 36.05 32.23
N LEU A 325 -11.72 36.54 33.23
CA LEU A 325 -11.72 36.01 34.59
C LEU A 325 -12.80 36.73 35.40
N TYR A 326 -13.55 36.00 36.23
CA TYR A 326 -14.50 36.59 37.19
C TYR A 326 -14.17 36.16 38.61
N ASN A 327 -14.31 37.04 39.60
CA ASN A 327 -14.28 36.61 41.01
C ASN A 327 -15.63 35.96 41.42
N LEU A 328 -15.71 35.45 42.65
CA LEU A 328 -16.93 34.81 43.16
C LEU A 328 -18.14 35.76 43.32
N SER A 329 -17.91 37.07 43.24
CA SER A 329 -18.94 38.10 43.23
C SER A 329 -19.40 38.47 41.80
N GLY A 330 -18.91 37.77 40.78
CA GLY A 330 -19.27 38.02 39.38
C GLY A 330 -18.59 39.25 38.75
N GLN A 331 -17.58 39.84 39.40
CA GLN A 331 -16.83 40.97 38.85
C GLN A 331 -15.72 40.47 37.94
N ARG A 332 -15.56 41.09 36.77
CA ARG A 332 -14.44 40.78 35.86
C ARG A 332 -13.12 41.23 36.49
N VAL A 333 -12.13 40.34 36.50
CA VAL A 333 -10.80 40.58 37.05
C VAL A 333 -9.71 40.37 35.99
N ASN A 334 -8.53 40.93 36.22
CA ASN A 334 -7.38 40.75 35.32
C ASN A 334 -6.57 39.48 35.68
N LYS A 335 -5.60 39.13 34.82
CA LYS A 335 -4.77 37.93 34.98
C LYS A 335 -3.89 37.91 36.24
N TYR A 336 -3.72 39.04 36.93
CA TYR A 336 -2.91 39.18 38.14
C TYR A 336 -3.72 39.11 39.44
N TYR A 337 -5.05 38.97 39.34
CA TYR A 337 -5.90 38.80 40.51
C TYR A 337 -5.58 37.51 41.25
N ARG A 338 -5.27 37.60 42.55
CA ARG A 338 -5.01 36.45 43.43
C ARG A 338 -6.29 36.01 44.14
N GLY A 339 -6.52 34.71 44.21
CA GLY A 339 -7.68 34.11 44.83
C GLY A 339 -8.46 33.21 43.88
N ILE A 340 -9.67 32.84 44.26
CA ILE A 340 -10.51 31.96 43.44
C ILE A 340 -11.21 32.77 42.35
N VAL A 341 -11.07 32.30 41.11
CA VAL A 341 -11.64 32.88 39.91
C VAL A 341 -12.50 31.85 39.16
N ILE A 342 -13.47 32.34 38.39
CA ILE A 342 -14.24 31.56 37.44
C ILE A 342 -13.79 31.95 36.03
N GLN A 343 -13.33 30.96 35.27
CA GLN A 343 -12.96 31.10 33.86
C GLN A 343 -13.60 29.95 33.08
N ASN A 344 -14.32 30.26 31.99
CA ASN A 344 -15.12 29.27 31.24
C ASN A 344 -16.06 28.43 32.11
N GLY A 345 -16.70 29.04 33.12
CA GLY A 345 -17.63 28.36 34.02
C GLY A 345 -16.97 27.36 34.99
N LYS A 346 -15.63 27.29 35.02
CA LYS A 346 -14.86 26.45 35.96
C LYS A 346 -14.18 27.29 37.03
N LYS A 347 -14.21 26.82 38.27
CA LYS A 347 -13.54 27.43 39.43
C LYS A 347 -12.05 27.09 39.41
N GLN A 348 -11.18 28.09 39.52
CA GLN A 348 -9.72 27.95 39.51
C GLN A 348 -9.08 28.80 40.62
N LEU A 349 -7.96 28.37 41.18
CA LEU A 349 -7.18 29.15 42.14
C LEU A 349 -6.03 29.88 41.40
N HIS A 350 -6.09 31.20 41.35
CA HIS A 350 -4.98 32.05 40.90
C HIS A 350 -4.10 32.40 42.10
N LYS A 351 -2.80 32.07 42.03
CA LYS A 351 -1.82 32.29 43.10
C LYS A 351 -0.99 33.56 42.89
#